data_AF-A0A945I5M8-F1
#
_entry.id   AF-A0A945I5M8-F1
#
_cell.length_a   1.000
_cell.length_b   1.000
_cell.length_c   1.000
_cell.angle_alpha   90.00
_cell.angle_beta   90.00
_cell.angle_gamma   90.00
#
_symmetry.space_group_name_H-M   'P 1'
#
loop_
_entity.id
_entity.type
_entity.pdbx_description
1 polymer ?
#
loop_
_entity_poly.entity_id
_entity_poly.type
_entity_poly.pdbx_seq_one_letter_code
_entity_poly.pdbx_strand_id
1 'polypeptide(L)' 'MTEILAQIGHIQFADTPGRHEPGTGEINYSYVFKAIDEMGWKGWLGAEYAPSGPTTETLDWMQPYL' A
#
# COMPACT_ATOMS: atom_id res chain seq x y z
N MET A 1 -11.67 -9.65 9.12
CA MET A 1 -10.77 -8.50 8.86
C MET A 1 -11.32 -7.17 9.39
N THR A 2 -12.56 -7.07 9.89
CA THR A 2 -13.18 -5.78 10.27
C THR A 2 -13.19 -5.48 11.78
N GLU A 3 -12.84 -6.45 12.63
CA GLU A 3 -13.05 -6.39 14.09
C GLU A 3 -12.38 -5.20 14.78
N ILE A 4 -11.24 -4.74 14.25
CA ILE A 4 -10.49 -3.60 14.81
C ILE A 4 -10.56 -2.35 13.94
N LEU A 5 -11.35 -2.32 12.87
CA LEU A 5 -11.37 -1.21 11.92
C LEU A 5 -11.60 0.14 12.60
N ALA A 6 -12.51 0.18 13.58
CA ALA A 6 -12.82 1.39 14.35
C ALA A 6 -11.66 1.88 15.25
N GLN A 7 -10.62 1.07 15.46
CA GLN A 7 -9.43 1.40 16.26
C GLN A 7 -8.24 1.84 15.38
N ILE A 8 -8.30 1.61 14.06
CA ILE A 8 -7.22 1.96 13.14
C ILE A 8 -7.33 3.46 12.81
N GLY A 9 -6.30 4.23 13.16
CA GLY A 9 -6.22 5.67 12.86
C GLY A 9 -5.63 5.98 11.48
N HIS A 10 -4.71 5.15 10.98
CA HIS A 10 -4.06 5.31 9.69
C HIS A 10 -3.45 3.98 9.23
N ILE A 11 -3.24 3.83 7.91
CA ILE A 11 -2.61 2.66 7.31
C ILE A 11 -1.45 3.14 6.45
N GLN A 12 -0.28 2.54 6.62
CA GLN A 12 0.90 2.76 5.80
C GLN A 12 1.35 1.45 5.16
N PHE A 13 2.07 1.51 4.05
CA PHE A 13 2.55 0.32 3.34
C PHE A 13 3.91 0.50 2.68
N ALA A 14 4.62 -0.63 2.53
CA ALA A 14 5.87 -0.80 1.81
C ALA A 14 6.10 -2.30 1.55
N ASP A 15 6.66 -2.64 0.39
CA ASP A 15 6.86 -4.05 0.02
C ASP A 15 7.93 -4.74 0.87
N THR A 16 7.82 -6.05 1.06
CA THR A 16 8.67 -6.86 1.94
C THR A 16 9.51 -7.84 1.13
N PRO A 17 10.80 -8.07 1.47
CA PRO A 17 11.51 -7.59 2.66
C PRO A 17 12.25 -6.26 2.52
N GLY A 18 12.37 -5.71 1.31
CA GLY A 18 13.24 -4.55 1.03
C GLY A 18 12.71 -3.20 1.52
N ARG A 19 11.42 -3.10 1.84
CA ARG A 19 10.73 -1.84 2.17
C ARG A 19 10.77 -0.83 1.01
N HIS A 20 10.61 -1.33 -0.22
CA HIS A 20 10.55 -0.57 -1.46
C HIS A 20 9.10 -0.41 -1.97
N GLU A 21 8.92 0.18 -3.15
CA GLU A 21 7.62 0.34 -3.80
C GLU A 21 6.91 -1.00 -4.06
N PRO A 22 5.57 -1.03 -4.10
CA PRO A 22 4.80 -2.22 -4.45
C PRO A 22 5.27 -2.90 -5.74
N GLY A 23 5.45 -4.22 -5.70
CA GLY A 23 5.88 -5.05 -6.83
C GLY A 23 7.37 -5.40 -6.83
N THR A 24 8.11 -4.99 -5.80
CA THR A 24 9.54 -5.29 -5.62
C THR A 24 9.79 -6.47 -4.68
N GLY A 25 8.76 -6.91 -3.97
CA GLY A 25 8.82 -7.95 -2.96
C GLY A 25 7.75 -9.03 -3.13
N GLU A 26 7.32 -9.58 -2.01
CA GLU A 26 6.42 -10.74 -1.96
C GLU A 26 4.94 -10.37 -1.76
N ILE A 27 4.62 -9.11 -1.45
CA ILE A 27 3.25 -8.69 -1.13
C ILE A 27 2.48 -8.36 -2.41
N ASN A 28 1.37 -9.07 -2.64
CA ASN A 28 0.43 -8.70 -3.69
C ASN A 28 -0.44 -7.49 -3.28
N TYR A 29 0.07 -6.29 -3.50
CA TYR A 29 -0.62 -5.05 -3.13
C TYR A 29 -1.94 -4.80 -3.83
N SER A 30 -2.11 -5.31 -5.06
CA SER A 30 -3.40 -5.19 -5.76
C SER A 30 -4.54 -5.87 -4.99
N TYR A 31 -4.25 -7.03 -4.39
CA TYR A 31 -5.19 -7.75 -3.53
C TYR A 31 -5.39 -7.02 -2.19
N VAL A 32 -4.30 -6.54 -1.57
CA VAL A 32 -4.35 -5.83 -0.29
C VAL A 32 -5.19 -4.56 -0.39
N PHE A 33 -4.97 -3.72 -1.40
CA PHE A 33 -5.74 -2.48 -1.59
C PHE A 33 -7.22 -2.76 -1.83
N LYS A 34 -7.54 -3.80 -2.62
CA LYS A 34 -8.92 -4.24 -2.80
C LYS A 34 -9.56 -4.69 -1.48
N ALA A 35 -8.85 -5.47 -0.67
CA ALA A 35 -9.37 -5.93 0.62
C ALA A 35 -9.60 -4.78 1.61
N ILE A 36 -8.73 -3.75 1.59
CA ILE A 36 -8.90 -2.53 2.40
C ILE A 36 -10.14 -1.74 1.94
N ASP A 37 -10.36 -1.62 0.63
CA ASP A 37 -11.55 -0.97 0.09
C ASP A 37 -12.84 -1.72 0.48
N GLU A 38 -12.85 -3.05 0.32
CA GLU A 38 -13.98 -3.93 0.70
C GLU A 38 -14.27 -3.91 2.21
N MET A 39 -13.25 -3.66 3.05
CA MET A 39 -13.40 -3.46 4.49
C MET A 39 -14.15 -2.16 4.84
N GLY A 40 -14.26 -1.22 3.88
CA GLY A 40 -14.93 0.06 4.06
C GLY A 40 -14.04 1.14 4.67
N TRP A 41 -12.71 0.99 4.63
CA TRP A 41 -11.78 2.04 5.05
C TRP A 41 -12.01 3.32 4.23
N LYS A 42 -12.11 4.46 4.90
CA LYS A 42 -12.34 5.78 4.27
C LYS A 42 -11.19 6.76 4.43
N GLY A 43 -10.12 6.35 5.12
CA GLY A 43 -8.93 7.16 5.30
C GLY A 43 -7.93 7.01 4.15
N TRP A 44 -6.85 7.78 4.21
CA TRP A 44 -5.73 7.67 3.27
C TRP A 44 -4.85 6.46 3.56
N LEU A 45 -4.19 5.95 2.50
CA LEU A 45 -3.08 5.01 2.61
C LEU A 45 -1.76 5.76 2.41
N GLY A 46 -0.85 5.65 3.38
CA GLY A 46 0.48 6.24 3.31
C GLY A 46 1.47 5.32 2.61
N ALA A 47 1.99 5.75 1.45
CA ALA A 47 3.11 5.10 0.77
C ALA A 47 4.42 5.41 1.53
N GLU A 48 4.78 4.59 2.52
CA GLU A 48 5.95 4.80 3.40
C GLU A 48 7.04 3.77 3.12
N TYR A 49 7.65 3.88 1.94
CA TYR A 49 8.74 3.04 1.48
C TYR A 49 9.97 3.86 1.09
N ALA A 50 11.13 3.21 1.03
CA ALA A 50 12.32 3.78 0.41
C ALA A 50 12.32 3.38 -1.08
N PRO A 51 12.16 4.30 -2.04
CA PRO A 51 12.19 3.95 -3.46
C PRO A 51 13.46 3.16 -3.82
N SER A 52 13.33 2.13 -4.67
CA SER A 52 14.47 1.33 -5.13
C SER A 52 15.44 2.11 -6.05
N GLY A 53 14.96 3.23 -6.60
CA GLY A 53 15.70 4.16 -7.46
C GLY A 53 15.17 5.60 -7.36
N PRO A 54 15.40 6.46 -8.37
CA PRO A 54 14.79 7.80 -8.40
C PRO A 54 13.28 7.71 -8.26
N THR A 55 12.69 8.44 -7.31
CA THR A 55 11.26 8.30 -6.96
C THR A 55 10.34 8.37 -8.16
N THR A 56 10.60 9.29 -9.11
CA THR A 56 9.77 9.47 -10.30
C THR A 56 9.76 8.28 -11.24
N GLU A 57 10.77 7.40 -11.16
CA GLU A 57 10.89 6.20 -11.98
C GLU A 57 10.26 4.96 -11.29
N THR A 58 9.85 5.08 -10.03
CA THR A 58 9.30 3.97 -9.23
C THR A 58 7.80 4.08 -8.97
N LEU A 59 7.07 4.96 -9.67
CA LEU A 59 5.64 5.24 -9.41
C LEU A 59 4.66 4.47 -10.32
N ASP A 60 5.15 3.56 -11.16
CA ASP A 60 4.30 2.81 -12.09
C ASP A 60 3.21 2.00 -11.37
N TRP A 61 3.47 1.56 -10.13
CA TRP A 61 2.49 0.86 -9.30
C TRP A 61 1.22 1.70 -9.04
N MET A 62 1.31 3.03 -9.12
CA MET A 62 0.18 3.94 -8.85
C MET A 62 -0.82 4.02 -9.99
N GLN A 63 -0.42 3.70 -11.23
CA GLN A 63 -1.23 3.95 -12.43
C GLN A 63 -2.67 3.41 -12.35
N PRO A 64 -2.94 2.21 -11.78
CA PRO A 64 -4.31 1.71 -11.65
C PRO A 64 -5.18 2.45 -10.62
N TYR A 65 -4.60 3.35 -9.81
CA TYR A 65 -5.22 4.01 -8.66
C TYR A 65 -5.30 5.55 -8.78
N LEU A 66 -4.85 6.10 -9.91
CA LEU A 66 -5.01 7.51 -10.28
C LEU A 66 -6.37 7.73 -10.97
#